data_AF-A0A2H3D622-F1
#
_entry.id   AF-A0A2H3D622-F1
#
_cell.length_a   1.000
_cell.length_b   1.000
_cell.length_c   1.000
_cell.angle_alpha   90.00
_cell.angle_beta   90.00
_cell.angle_gamma   90.00
#
_symmetry.space_group_name_H-M   'P 1'
#
loop_
_entity.id
_entity.type
_entity.pdbx_description
1 polymer ?
#
loop_
_entity_poly.entity_id
_entity_poly.type
_entity_poly.pdbx_seq_one_letter_code
_entity_poly.pdbx_strand_id
1 'polypeptide(L)'
;MGAKPTLCPEVIEICHLIQVYGKNIKKAKRDLCMLIDCPSLPEKLWTAILQDDAVDFDEIFASINSATIDKEITVEIGEGVSIVLDSTKSSNKITEHSHWVIAWQAYTEAVLFAFPSRGCELNAYMRHVNKLFSVCHSSLHYRVINYDHAARIIIGSRHDILFSDFHEFMHEKTAYIDSVGIAVVQGTTEASKKVTAKSKLVSQNPGPAVSDEVCRNYNWGECHFGNKCRRIHVCVICRDPKHVITRCPRIRNDKQST
;
A
#
# COMPACT_ATOMS: atom_id res chain seq x y z
N MET A 1 10.95 23.32 35.39
CA MET A 1 11.24 21.88 35.25
C MET A 1 9.91 21.18 35.05
N GLY A 2 9.54 20.86 33.80
CA GLY A 2 8.31 20.12 33.54
C GLY A 2 8.46 18.71 34.08
N ALA A 3 7.49 18.25 34.86
CA ALA A 3 7.44 16.85 35.28
C ALA A 3 7.45 15.98 34.01
N LYS A 4 8.39 15.03 33.92
CA LYS A 4 8.33 14.01 32.87
C LYS A 4 6.99 13.29 33.00
N PRO A 5 6.21 13.11 31.93
CA PRO A 5 4.98 12.33 31.99
C PRO A 5 5.30 10.96 32.58
N THR A 6 4.60 10.59 33.64
CA THR A 6 4.70 9.24 34.21
C THR A 6 4.14 8.28 33.17
N LEU A 7 4.98 7.40 32.62
CA LEU A 7 4.55 6.37 31.68
C LEU A 7 3.55 5.42 32.36
N CYS A 8 2.61 4.91 31.57
CA CYS A 8 1.62 3.93 32.04
C CYS A 8 2.35 2.67 32.56
N PRO A 9 1.88 2.01 33.65
CA PRO A 9 2.53 0.80 34.18
C PRO A 9 2.76 -0.29 33.14
N GLU A 10 1.82 -0.49 32.22
CA GLU A 10 1.90 -1.43 31.12
C GLU A 10 3.07 -1.11 30.18
N VAL A 11 3.24 0.17 29.83
CA VAL A 11 4.37 0.63 28.99
C VAL A 11 5.70 0.38 29.67
N ILE A 12 5.78 0.58 30.99
CA ILE A 12 7.00 0.33 31.77
C ILE A 12 7.36 -1.16 31.75
N GLU A 13 6.37 -2.05 31.91
CA GLU A 13 6.57 -3.50 31.85
C GLU A 13 6.98 -3.97 30.46
N ILE A 14 6.33 -3.48 29.40
CA ILE A 14 6.69 -3.78 28.01
C ILE A 14 8.13 -3.34 27.73
N CYS A 15 8.51 -2.11 28.09
CA CYS A 15 9.87 -1.61 27.95
C CYS A 15 10.89 -2.47 28.70
N HIS A 16 10.54 -2.95 29.90
CA HIS A 16 11.40 -3.85 30.67
C HIS A 16 11.63 -5.18 29.94
N LEU A 17 10.56 -5.80 29.42
CA LEU A 17 10.65 -7.05 28.67
C LEU A 17 11.45 -6.88 27.37
N ILE A 18 11.24 -5.80 26.62
CA ILE A 18 12.04 -5.47 25.43
C ILE A 18 13.53 -5.39 25.80
N GLN A 19 13.89 -4.74 26.91
CA GLN A 19 15.28 -4.69 27.37
C GLN A 19 15.84 -6.06 27.75
N VAL A 20 15.02 -6.92 28.38
CA VAL A 20 15.41 -8.30 28.72
C VAL A 20 15.67 -9.11 27.45
N TYR A 21 14.77 -9.06 26.47
CA TYR A 21 14.92 -9.75 25.19
C TYR A 21 16.10 -9.20 24.39
N GLY A 22 16.26 -7.88 24.37
CA GLY A 22 17.32 -7.17 23.64
C GLY A 22 18.74 -7.52 24.08
N LYS A 23 18.96 -7.97 25.33
CA LYS A 23 20.28 -8.42 25.80
C LYS A 23 20.85 -9.54 24.94
N ASN A 24 20.01 -10.48 24.52
CA ASN A 24 20.39 -11.53 23.57
C ASN A 24 19.13 -12.09 22.88
N ILE A 25 18.75 -11.44 21.78
CA ILE A 25 17.52 -11.76 21.05
C ILE A 25 17.49 -13.21 20.55
N LYS A 26 18.64 -13.76 20.15
CA LYS A 26 18.74 -15.14 19.65
C LYS A 26 18.47 -16.16 20.77
N LYS A 27 18.97 -15.88 21.97
CA LYS A 27 18.72 -16.71 23.15
C LYS A 27 17.29 -16.54 23.63
N ALA A 28 16.79 -15.31 23.73
CA ALA A 28 15.40 -15.04 24.14
C ALA A 28 14.41 -15.76 23.23
N LYS A 29 14.57 -15.66 21.91
CA LYS A 29 13.75 -16.39 20.93
C LYS A 29 13.81 -17.91 21.14
N ARG A 30 15.01 -18.47 21.28
CA ARG A 30 15.18 -19.92 21.49
C ARG A 30 14.48 -20.37 22.77
N ASP A 31 14.74 -19.67 23.87
CA ASP A 31 14.19 -20.01 25.18
C ASP A 31 12.66 -19.89 25.15
N LEU A 32 12.10 -18.86 24.49
CA LEU A 32 10.66 -18.68 24.29
C LEU A 32 10.04 -19.79 23.43
N CYS A 33 10.66 -20.13 22.29
CA CYS A 33 10.16 -21.18 21.40
C CYS A 33 10.28 -22.60 21.99
N MET A 34 11.04 -22.78 23.07
CA MET A 34 11.12 -24.05 23.81
C MET A 34 10.01 -24.19 24.88
N LEU A 35 9.28 -23.11 25.17
CA LEU A 35 8.17 -23.17 26.12
C LEU A 35 6.98 -23.93 25.53
N ILE A 36 6.22 -24.56 26.43
CA ILE A 36 4.95 -25.21 26.10
C ILE A 36 3.97 -24.14 25.61
N ASP A 37 3.12 -24.50 24.66
CA ASP A 37 2.11 -23.64 24.04
C ASP A 37 2.65 -22.45 23.23
N CYS A 38 3.94 -22.45 22.87
CA CYS A 38 4.50 -21.43 21.98
C CYS A 38 3.75 -21.43 20.62
N PRO A 39 3.15 -20.30 20.21
CA PRO A 39 2.47 -20.20 18.92
C PRO A 39 3.38 -20.49 17.73
N SER A 40 2.82 -21.12 16.70
CA SER A 40 3.54 -21.44 15.47
C SER A 40 3.67 -20.20 14.59
N LEU A 41 4.85 -19.59 14.53
CA LEU A 41 5.18 -18.48 13.65
C LEU A 41 6.60 -18.64 13.06
N PRO A 42 6.86 -18.11 11.85
CA PRO A 42 8.20 -18.00 11.30
C PRO A 42 9.18 -17.29 12.23
N GLU A 43 10.43 -17.75 12.24
CA GLU A 43 11.50 -17.22 13.11
C GLU A 43 11.72 -15.71 12.98
N LYS A 44 11.51 -15.15 11.79
CA LYS A 44 11.67 -13.72 11.51
C LYS A 44 10.62 -12.90 12.26
N LEU A 45 9.38 -13.38 12.33
CA LEU A 45 8.28 -12.69 13.00
C LEU A 45 8.46 -12.67 14.52
N TRP A 46 8.97 -13.75 15.10
CA TRP A 46 9.34 -13.77 16.52
C TRP A 46 10.38 -12.72 16.88
N THR A 47 11.33 -12.46 15.98
CA THR A 47 12.36 -11.43 16.21
C THR A 47 11.72 -10.04 16.26
N ALA A 48 10.82 -9.72 15.33
CA ALA A 48 10.07 -8.47 15.31
C ALA A 48 9.19 -8.31 16.57
N ILE A 49 8.47 -9.37 16.97
CA ILE A 49 7.64 -9.36 18.19
C ILE A 49 8.49 -9.04 19.42
N LEU A 50 9.60 -9.75 19.63
CA LEU A 50 10.46 -9.56 20.80
C LEU A 50 11.13 -8.19 20.86
N GLN A 51 11.24 -7.52 19.71
CA GLN A 51 11.73 -6.14 19.62
C GLN A 51 10.60 -5.10 19.73
N ASP A 52 9.35 -5.54 19.85
CA ASP A 52 8.15 -4.70 19.77
C ASP A 52 8.12 -3.85 18.49
N ASP A 53 8.57 -4.45 17.38
CA ASP A 53 8.56 -3.84 16.04
C ASP A 53 7.33 -4.29 15.23
N ALA A 54 7.05 -3.59 14.15
CA ALA A 54 5.93 -3.87 13.26
C ALA A 54 6.08 -5.24 12.58
N VAL A 55 5.07 -6.09 12.74
CA VAL A 55 5.03 -7.45 12.17
C VAL A 55 4.31 -7.46 10.83
N ASP A 56 4.87 -8.13 9.82
CA ASP A 56 4.21 -8.28 8.51
C ASP A 56 3.08 -9.33 8.60
N PHE A 57 1.83 -8.86 8.46
CA PHE A 57 0.67 -9.72 8.53
C PHE A 57 0.49 -10.58 7.27
N ASP A 58 0.99 -10.14 6.11
CA ASP A 58 1.00 -10.99 4.92
C ASP A 58 1.90 -12.22 5.16
N GLU A 59 3.02 -12.05 5.86
CA GLU A 59 3.93 -13.15 6.23
C GLU A 59 3.28 -14.09 7.26
N ILE A 60 2.55 -13.56 8.24
CA ILE A 60 1.73 -14.39 9.15
C ILE A 60 0.71 -15.21 8.35
N PHE A 61 -0.08 -14.54 7.51
CA PHE A 61 -1.12 -15.19 6.74
C PHE A 61 -0.56 -16.22 5.76
N ALA A 62 0.58 -15.92 5.12
CA ALA A 62 1.32 -16.86 4.28
C ALA A 62 1.70 -18.12 5.07
N SER A 63 2.24 -17.96 6.29
CA SER A 63 2.71 -19.09 7.10
C SER A 63 1.58 -20.01 7.58
N ILE A 64 0.39 -19.45 7.81
CA ILE A 64 -0.79 -20.23 8.22
C ILE A 64 -1.36 -20.99 7.02
N ASN A 65 -1.35 -20.39 5.83
CA ASN A 65 -1.96 -20.96 4.62
C ASN A 65 -0.98 -21.76 3.76
N SER A 66 0.31 -21.79 4.08
CA SER A 66 1.28 -22.66 3.40
C SER A 66 0.97 -24.12 3.76
N ALA A 67 0.03 -24.72 3.03
CA ALA A 67 -0.39 -26.11 3.18
C ALA A 67 0.66 -27.13 2.68
N THR A 68 1.92 -26.74 2.52
CA THR A 68 2.95 -27.59 1.93
C THR A 68 4.18 -27.61 2.81
N ILE A 69 4.57 -28.81 3.24
CA ILE A 69 5.99 -29.15 3.37
C ILE A 69 6.60 -28.74 2.03
N ASP A 70 7.49 -27.76 2.01
CA ASP A 70 8.23 -27.36 0.81
C ASP A 70 8.97 -28.59 0.26
N LYS A 71 8.30 -29.33 -0.61
CA LYS A 71 8.92 -30.30 -1.50
C LYS A 71 9.16 -29.54 -2.78
N GLU A 72 10.32 -28.91 -2.85
CA GLU A 72 10.91 -28.53 -4.12
C GLU A 72 11.10 -29.82 -4.93
N ILE A 73 10.12 -30.16 -5.75
CA ILE A 73 10.22 -31.31 -6.65
C ILE A 73 11.03 -30.81 -7.85
N THR A 74 12.34 -30.96 -7.76
CA THR A 74 13.22 -30.85 -8.91
C THR A 74 13.09 -32.14 -9.71
N VAL A 75 12.43 -32.09 -10.87
CA VAL A 75 12.44 -33.22 -11.81
C VAL A 75 13.55 -32.96 -12.82
N GLU A 76 14.60 -33.77 -12.76
CA GLU A 76 15.64 -33.83 -13.80
C GLU A 76 15.09 -34.60 -15.00
N ILE A 77 14.97 -33.95 -16.16
CA ILE A 77 14.59 -34.61 -17.41
C ILE A 77 15.84 -34.65 -18.32
N GLY A 78 16.72 -35.62 -18.05
CA GLY A 78 17.93 -35.86 -18.84
C GLY A 78 19.04 -34.81 -18.66
N GLU A 79 20.18 -35.02 -19.34
CA GLU A 79 21.40 -34.21 -19.19
C GLU A 79 21.14 -32.70 -19.34
N GLY A 80 21.10 -32.00 -18.20
CA GLY A 80 21.22 -30.56 -18.12
C GLY A 80 19.91 -29.76 -18.08
N VAL A 81 18.73 -30.40 -17.95
CA VAL A 81 17.45 -29.68 -17.84
C VAL A 81 16.70 -30.11 -16.58
N SER A 82 16.67 -29.22 -15.59
CA SER A 82 15.82 -29.35 -14.41
C SER A 82 14.56 -28.51 -14.57
N ILE A 83 13.39 -29.10 -14.31
CA ILE A 83 12.12 -28.38 -14.21
C ILE A 83 11.80 -28.22 -12.73
N VAL A 84 11.86 -26.97 -12.25
CA VAL A 84 11.38 -26.60 -10.92
C VAL A 84 9.89 -26.31 -11.03
N LEU A 85 9.07 -27.23 -10.50
CA LEU A 85 7.62 -27.04 -10.46
C LEU A 85 7.26 -26.26 -9.19
N ASP A 86 7.28 -24.93 -9.29
CA ASP A 86 6.84 -24.01 -8.23
C ASP A 86 5.31 -24.20 -8.07
N SER A 87 4.88 -24.90 -7.01
CA SER A 87 3.45 -25.10 -6.74
C SER A 87 2.77 -23.73 -6.64
N THR A 88 1.62 -23.57 -7.28
CA THR A 88 0.90 -22.30 -7.44
C THR A 88 0.92 -21.48 -6.16
N LYS A 89 1.68 -20.37 -6.16
CA LYS A 89 1.64 -19.35 -5.10
C LYS A 89 0.20 -18.86 -4.97
N SER A 90 -0.52 -19.34 -3.97
CA SER A 90 -1.67 -18.63 -3.44
C SER A 90 -1.26 -17.19 -3.19
N SER A 91 -2.11 -16.23 -3.53
CA SER A 91 -1.84 -14.83 -3.21
C SER A 91 -1.82 -14.70 -1.69
N ASN A 92 -0.64 -14.76 -1.08
CA ASN A 92 -0.42 -14.69 0.36
C ASN A 92 -0.62 -13.25 0.91
N LYS A 93 -1.46 -12.47 0.23
CA LYS A 93 -1.76 -11.08 0.57
C LYS A 93 -3.10 -11.00 1.28
N ILE A 94 -3.15 -10.23 2.35
CA ILE A 94 -4.37 -9.92 3.07
C ILE A 94 -5.16 -8.91 2.25
N THR A 95 -6.27 -9.38 1.68
CA THR A 95 -7.19 -8.57 0.88
C THR A 95 -8.58 -8.47 1.48
N GLU A 96 -8.89 -9.31 2.47
CA GLU A 96 -10.22 -9.48 3.04
C GLU A 96 -10.22 -9.36 4.56
N HIS A 97 -11.40 -9.06 5.11
CA HIS A 97 -11.61 -8.97 6.56
C HIS A 97 -11.28 -10.29 7.27
N SER A 98 -11.70 -11.43 6.71
CA SER A 98 -11.40 -12.77 7.26
C SER A 98 -9.90 -13.05 7.33
N HIS A 99 -9.15 -12.68 6.28
CA HIS A 99 -7.69 -12.84 6.24
C HIS A 99 -7.02 -12.01 7.35
N TRP A 100 -7.48 -10.76 7.54
CA TRP A 100 -7.00 -9.90 8.60
C TRP A 100 -7.32 -10.47 9.99
N VAL A 101 -8.53 -11.02 10.22
CA VAL A 101 -8.90 -11.64 11.50
C VAL A 101 -7.98 -12.82 11.85
N ILE A 102 -7.71 -13.69 10.87
CA ILE A 102 -6.80 -14.84 11.06
C ILE A 102 -5.39 -14.37 11.43
N ALA A 103 -4.84 -13.41 10.70
CA ALA A 103 -3.51 -12.88 10.98
C ALA A 103 -3.44 -12.14 12.32
N TRP A 104 -4.46 -11.34 12.65
CA TRP A 104 -4.55 -10.61 13.91
C TRP A 104 -4.63 -11.55 15.11
N GLN A 105 -5.37 -12.66 15.00
CA GLN A 105 -5.47 -13.65 16.07
C GLN A 105 -4.12 -14.32 16.33
N ALA A 106 -3.45 -14.83 15.28
CA ALA A 106 -2.13 -15.44 15.41
C ALA A 106 -1.08 -14.46 15.95
N TYR A 107 -1.12 -13.19 15.50
CA TYR A 107 -0.30 -12.12 16.05
C TYR A 107 -0.57 -11.90 17.54
N THR A 108 -1.84 -11.78 17.94
CA THR A 108 -2.23 -11.51 19.33
C THR A 108 -1.81 -12.66 20.25
N GLU A 109 -1.98 -13.91 19.83
CA GLU A 109 -1.54 -15.08 20.61
C GLU A 109 -0.03 -15.04 20.86
N ALA A 110 0.77 -14.75 19.83
CA ALA A 110 2.22 -14.66 19.96
C ALA A 110 2.69 -13.45 20.79
N VAL A 111 2.05 -12.29 20.62
CA VAL A 111 2.37 -11.10 21.42
C VAL A 111 2.01 -11.33 22.88
N LEU A 112 0.86 -11.93 23.21
CA LEU A 112 0.48 -12.22 24.59
C LEU A 112 1.37 -13.28 25.23
N PHE A 113 1.91 -14.20 24.42
CA PHE A 113 2.91 -15.16 24.89
C PHE A 113 4.21 -14.47 25.32
N ALA A 114 4.67 -13.47 24.56
CA ALA A 114 5.89 -12.71 24.87
C ALA A 114 5.68 -11.53 25.83
N PHE A 115 4.49 -10.94 25.85
CA PHE A 115 4.13 -9.73 26.59
C PHE A 115 2.71 -9.88 27.19
N PRO A 116 2.58 -10.57 28.34
CA PRO A 116 1.26 -10.89 28.92
C PRO A 116 0.39 -9.67 29.25
N SER A 117 0.98 -8.51 29.53
CA SER A 117 0.25 -7.29 29.90
C SER A 117 -0.41 -6.55 28.74
N ARG A 118 -0.16 -6.95 27.48
CA ARG A 118 -0.72 -6.28 26.28
C ARG A 118 -2.17 -6.63 25.95
N GLY A 119 -2.84 -7.46 26.77
CA GLY A 119 -4.19 -7.97 26.48
C GLY A 119 -5.26 -6.89 26.28
N CYS A 120 -5.29 -5.89 27.16
CA CYS A 120 -6.31 -4.85 27.14
C CYS A 120 -6.23 -3.99 25.87
N GLU A 121 -5.03 -3.55 25.50
CA GLU A 121 -4.81 -2.69 24.33
C GLU A 121 -5.06 -3.45 23.01
N LEU A 122 -4.62 -4.71 22.90
CA LEU A 122 -4.81 -5.52 21.70
C LEU A 122 -6.29 -5.79 21.47
N ASN A 123 -7.05 -6.11 22.53
CA ASN A 123 -8.50 -6.28 22.43
C ASN A 123 -9.22 -4.96 22.10
N ALA A 124 -8.76 -3.83 22.62
CA ALA A 124 -9.31 -2.52 22.26
C ALA A 124 -9.11 -2.21 20.76
N TYR A 125 -7.92 -2.46 20.24
CA TYR A 125 -7.59 -2.25 18.84
C TYR A 125 -8.31 -3.23 17.91
N MET A 126 -8.42 -4.51 18.29
CA MET A 126 -9.21 -5.49 17.57
C MET A 126 -10.65 -5.03 17.38
N ARG A 127 -11.29 -4.52 18.45
CA ARG A 127 -12.65 -3.98 18.40
C ARG A 127 -12.73 -2.75 17.49
N HIS A 128 -11.74 -1.87 17.55
CA HIS A 128 -11.65 -0.68 16.69
C HIS A 128 -11.58 -1.04 15.20
N VAL A 129 -10.64 -1.90 14.81
CA VAL A 129 -10.48 -2.28 13.39
C VAL A 129 -11.67 -3.08 12.87
N ASN A 130 -12.21 -4.02 13.67
CA ASN A 130 -13.45 -4.72 13.31
C ASN A 130 -14.63 -3.76 13.11
N LYS A 131 -14.74 -2.71 13.95
CA LYS A 131 -15.76 -1.68 13.77
C LYS A 131 -15.57 -0.95 12.45
N LEU A 132 -14.33 -0.62 12.07
CA LEU A 132 -14.03 -0.01 10.77
C LEU A 132 -14.46 -0.92 9.60
N PHE A 133 -14.16 -2.22 9.63
CA PHE A 133 -14.65 -3.17 8.63
C PHE A 133 -16.19 -3.22 8.56
N SER A 134 -16.88 -3.15 9.69
CA SER A 134 -18.35 -3.20 9.74
C SER A 134 -19.05 -1.96 9.17
N VAL A 135 -18.39 -0.79 9.22
CA VAL A 135 -18.96 0.48 8.71
C VAL A 135 -18.46 0.83 7.31
N CYS A 136 -17.36 0.23 6.87
CA CYS A 136 -16.85 0.39 5.51
C CYS A 136 -17.50 -0.61 4.58
N HIS A 137 -17.93 -0.15 3.40
CA HIS A 137 -18.39 -1.04 2.34
C HIS A 137 -17.27 -1.99 1.92
N SER A 138 -17.58 -3.25 1.57
CA SER A 138 -16.60 -4.29 1.26
C SER A 138 -15.62 -3.91 0.14
N SER A 139 -16.06 -3.14 -0.85
CA SER A 139 -15.17 -2.62 -1.92
C SER A 139 -14.09 -1.65 -1.42
N LEU A 140 -14.20 -1.16 -0.19
CA LEU A 140 -13.26 -0.24 0.46
C LEU A 140 -12.48 -0.91 1.60
N HIS A 141 -12.65 -2.22 1.85
CA HIS A 141 -11.97 -2.94 2.93
C HIS A 141 -10.44 -2.90 2.81
N TYR A 142 -9.89 -2.80 1.59
CA TYR A 142 -8.44 -2.58 1.39
C TYR A 142 -7.93 -1.31 2.08
N ARG A 143 -8.77 -0.28 2.27
CA ARG A 143 -8.39 0.95 2.99
C ARG A 143 -8.24 0.70 4.49
N VAL A 144 -9.11 -0.14 5.05
CA VAL A 144 -9.04 -0.53 6.47
C VAL A 144 -7.76 -1.35 6.71
N ILE A 145 -7.42 -2.26 5.79
CA ILE A 145 -6.17 -3.04 5.84
C ILE A 145 -4.94 -2.13 5.74
N ASN A 146 -4.94 -1.16 4.82
CA ASN A 146 -3.82 -0.21 4.70
C ASN A 146 -3.68 0.70 5.92
N TYR A 147 -4.81 1.16 6.47
CA TYR A 147 -4.84 1.91 7.73
C TYR A 147 -4.23 1.09 8.88
N ASP A 148 -4.65 -0.17 9.04
CA ASP A 148 -4.11 -1.07 10.07
C ASP A 148 -2.60 -1.24 9.93
N HIS A 149 -2.13 -1.48 8.72
CA HIS A 149 -0.70 -1.60 8.42
C HIS A 149 0.08 -0.33 8.82
N ALA A 150 -0.42 0.86 8.45
CA ALA A 150 0.22 2.12 8.82
C ALA A 150 0.21 2.36 10.34
N ALA A 151 -0.91 2.09 11.02
CA ALA A 151 -1.02 2.21 12.46
C ALA A 151 -0.02 1.30 13.19
N ARG A 152 0.10 0.03 12.78
CA ARG A 152 1.06 -0.91 13.36
C ARG A 152 2.52 -0.50 13.15
N ILE A 153 2.86 0.14 12.03
CA ILE A 153 4.20 0.71 11.81
C ILE A 153 4.48 1.83 12.81
N ILE A 154 3.52 2.74 13.03
CA ILE A 154 3.68 3.82 14.01
C ILE A 154 3.88 3.26 15.41
N ILE A 155 3.01 2.33 15.82
CA ILE A 155 3.06 1.71 17.16
C ILE A 155 4.39 0.97 17.35
N GLY A 156 4.82 0.13 16.40
CA GLY A 156 6.09 -0.59 16.48
C GLY A 156 7.33 0.30 16.43
N SER A 157 7.22 1.49 15.83
CA SER A 157 8.32 2.48 15.83
C SER A 157 8.44 3.28 17.12
N ARG A 158 7.45 3.20 18.02
CA ARG A 158 7.30 4.04 19.21
C ARG A 158 6.87 3.22 20.42
N HIS A 159 7.85 2.87 21.26
CA HIS A 159 7.63 2.12 22.50
C HIS A 159 6.91 2.92 23.62
N ASP A 160 6.49 4.15 23.35
CA ASP A 160 5.69 4.99 24.26
C ASP A 160 4.19 4.98 23.95
N ILE A 161 3.76 4.30 22.88
CA ILE A 161 2.36 4.24 22.44
C ILE A 161 1.80 2.82 22.60
N LEU A 162 0.56 2.74 23.06
CA LEU A 162 -0.23 1.51 23.09
C LEU A 162 -1.19 1.41 21.89
N PHE A 163 -1.60 0.19 21.54
CA PHE A 163 -2.65 -0.09 20.56
C PHE A 163 -3.99 0.59 20.88
N SER A 164 -4.23 0.93 22.15
CA SER A 164 -5.42 1.67 22.61
C SER A 164 -5.33 3.19 22.40
N ASP A 165 -4.16 3.73 22.08
CA ASP A 165 -3.93 5.18 21.98
C ASP A 165 -4.29 5.70 20.59
N PHE A 166 -5.54 5.50 20.18
CA PHE A 166 -6.02 5.78 18.81
C PHE A 166 -5.74 7.20 18.31
N HIS A 167 -5.61 8.16 19.23
CA HIS A 167 -5.32 9.54 18.90
C HIS A 167 -3.91 9.73 18.30
N GLU A 168 -2.93 8.91 18.69
CA GLU A 168 -1.54 9.00 18.25
C GLU A 168 -1.39 8.68 16.75
N PHE A 169 -2.26 7.82 16.20
CA PHE A 169 -2.26 7.42 14.79
C PHE A 169 -3.57 7.78 14.07
N MET A 170 -4.36 8.70 14.62
CA MET A 170 -5.63 9.13 14.01
C MET A 170 -5.42 9.77 12.62
N HIS A 171 -4.27 10.41 12.40
CA HIS A 171 -3.92 10.99 11.10
C HIS A 171 -3.83 9.92 9.99
N GLU A 172 -3.46 8.68 10.32
CA GLU A 172 -3.47 7.57 9.35
C GLU A 172 -4.87 7.15 8.95
N LYS A 173 -5.82 7.23 9.89
CA LYS A 173 -7.24 7.03 9.57
C LYS A 173 -7.68 8.05 8.52
N THR A 174 -7.29 9.32 8.70
CA THR A 174 -7.57 10.35 7.71
C THR A 174 -6.86 10.11 6.40
N ALA A 175 -5.61 9.66 6.41
CA ALA A 175 -4.83 9.41 5.19
C ALA A 175 -5.43 8.29 4.32
N TYR A 176 -5.85 7.18 4.94
CA TYR A 176 -6.26 5.96 4.23
C TYR A 176 -7.77 5.76 4.11
N ILE A 177 -8.57 6.23 5.07
CA ILE A 177 -10.03 5.99 5.10
C ILE A 177 -10.80 7.21 4.60
N ASP A 178 -10.50 8.39 5.15
CA ASP A 178 -11.28 9.60 4.85
C ASP A 178 -11.13 10.01 3.38
N SER A 179 -12.21 10.52 2.78
CA SER A 179 -12.23 10.91 1.36
C SER A 179 -11.22 11.99 0.98
N VAL A 180 -10.81 12.80 1.96
CA VAL A 180 -9.82 13.87 1.83
C VAL A 180 -8.37 13.36 1.98
N GLY A 181 -8.19 12.11 2.36
CA GLY A 181 -6.89 11.50 2.62
C GLY A 181 -6.00 11.42 1.39
N ILE A 182 -4.70 11.66 1.57
CA ILE A 182 -3.73 11.64 0.46
C ILE A 182 -3.68 10.29 -0.25
N ALA A 183 -3.76 9.17 0.49
CA ALA A 183 -3.74 7.84 -0.10
C ALA A 183 -5.02 7.55 -0.90
N VAL A 184 -6.15 8.12 -0.47
CA VAL A 184 -7.44 8.04 -1.17
C VAL A 184 -7.44 8.86 -2.47
N VAL A 185 -6.97 10.09 -2.42
CA VAL A 185 -6.89 10.98 -3.60
C VAL A 185 -5.87 10.46 -4.62
N GLN A 186 -4.72 9.94 -4.16
CA GLN A 186 -3.75 9.31 -5.07
C GLN A 186 -4.32 8.05 -5.73
N GLY A 187 -4.97 7.16 -4.97
CA GLY A 187 -5.60 5.96 -5.54
C GLY A 187 -6.68 6.29 -6.59
N THR A 188 -7.48 7.33 -6.37
CA THR A 188 -8.52 7.76 -7.33
C THR A 188 -7.94 8.44 -8.57
N THR A 189 -6.89 9.25 -8.42
CA THR A 189 -6.21 9.89 -9.57
C THR A 189 -5.44 8.87 -10.41
N GLU A 190 -4.81 7.86 -9.79
CA GLU A 190 -4.15 6.77 -10.49
C GLU A 190 -5.13 5.82 -11.19
N ALA A 191 -6.26 5.50 -10.54
CA ALA A 191 -7.35 4.76 -11.19
C ALA A 191 -7.88 5.53 -12.41
N SER A 192 -8.06 6.84 -12.30
CA SER A 192 -8.48 7.70 -13.42
C SER A 192 -7.48 7.70 -14.58
N LYS A 193 -6.16 7.69 -14.29
CA LYS A 193 -5.09 7.51 -15.29
C LYS A 193 -5.11 6.11 -15.92
N LYS A 194 -5.41 5.06 -15.16
CA LYS A 194 -5.54 3.68 -15.67
C LYS A 194 -6.79 3.48 -16.52
N VAL A 195 -7.89 4.17 -16.23
CA VAL A 195 -9.12 4.15 -17.06
C VAL A 195 -8.88 4.82 -18.41
N THR A 196 -8.10 5.91 -18.46
CA THR A 196 -7.67 6.51 -19.74
C THR A 196 -6.72 5.58 -20.52
N ALA A 197 -5.92 4.75 -19.84
CA ALA A 197 -5.05 3.76 -20.47
C ALA A 197 -5.79 2.50 -20.96
N LYS A 198 -6.82 2.01 -20.23
CA LYS A 198 -7.60 0.82 -20.61
C LYS A 198 -8.70 1.08 -21.65
N SER A 199 -9.09 2.33 -21.88
CA SER A 199 -9.98 2.71 -22.97
C SER A 199 -9.36 2.55 -24.37
N LYS A 200 -8.07 2.17 -24.49
CA LYS A 200 -7.38 2.07 -25.80
C LYS A 200 -7.33 0.67 -26.42
N LEU A 201 -8.04 -0.31 -25.89
CA LEU A 201 -8.01 -1.70 -26.38
C LEU A 201 -9.39 -2.30 -26.66
N VAL A 202 -10.27 -1.56 -27.34
CA VAL A 202 -11.24 -2.17 -28.26
C VAL A 202 -11.42 -1.21 -29.45
N SER A 203 -10.67 -1.43 -30.51
CA SER A 203 -11.10 -1.06 -31.86
C SER A 203 -10.38 -1.95 -32.85
N GLN A 204 -11.14 -2.91 -33.39
CA GLN A 204 -10.78 -3.57 -34.62
C GLN A 204 -10.80 -2.52 -35.74
N ASN A 205 -9.73 -2.51 -36.55
CA ASN A 205 -9.43 -1.68 -37.71
C ASN A 205 -8.87 -0.27 -37.46
N PRO A 206 -7.57 -0.02 -37.77
CA PRO A 206 -6.92 1.27 -37.55
C PRO A 206 -7.24 2.23 -38.70
N GLY A 207 -8.26 3.06 -38.53
CA GLY A 207 -8.32 4.36 -39.19
C GLY A 207 -7.27 5.30 -38.56
N PRO A 208 -6.63 6.21 -39.31
CA PRO A 208 -5.61 7.09 -38.75
C PRO A 208 -6.26 8.04 -37.74
N ALA A 209 -5.98 7.81 -36.46
CA ALA A 209 -6.46 8.65 -35.36
C ALA A 209 -6.09 10.12 -35.62
N VAL A 210 -7.12 10.97 -35.65
CA VAL A 210 -6.97 12.42 -35.70
C VAL A 210 -6.45 12.84 -34.33
N SER A 211 -5.28 13.46 -34.30
CA SER A 211 -4.66 14.03 -33.13
C SER A 211 -5.34 15.36 -32.80
N ASP A 212 -5.69 15.58 -31.53
CA ASP A 212 -6.18 16.87 -31.02
C ASP A 212 -5.10 17.97 -31.02
N GLU A 213 -3.89 17.66 -31.47
CA GLU A 213 -2.81 18.63 -31.63
C GLU A 213 -3.06 19.55 -32.83
N VAL A 214 -2.80 20.84 -32.63
CA VAL A 214 -2.77 21.82 -33.71
C VAL A 214 -1.61 21.52 -34.66
N CYS A 215 -1.88 21.50 -35.96
CA CYS A 215 -0.87 21.27 -36.98
C CYS A 215 0.08 22.48 -37.06
N ARG A 216 1.33 22.29 -36.64
CA ARG A 216 2.37 23.33 -36.75
C ARG A 216 2.67 23.61 -38.23
N ASN A 217 2.89 22.61 -39.08
CA ASN A 217 3.18 22.89 -40.50
C ASN A 217 2.06 23.69 -41.19
N TYR A 218 0.78 23.49 -40.84
CA TYR A 218 -0.32 24.32 -41.35
C TYR A 218 -0.15 25.78 -40.95
N ASN A 219 0.20 26.04 -39.68
CA ASN A 219 0.41 27.39 -39.18
C ASN A 219 1.57 28.12 -39.87
N TRP A 220 2.51 27.41 -40.48
CA TRP A 220 3.64 27.98 -41.23
C TRP A 220 3.41 27.94 -42.74
N GLY A 221 2.25 27.47 -43.21
CA GLY A 221 1.89 27.40 -44.63
C GLY A 221 2.48 26.20 -45.38
N GLU A 222 3.05 25.24 -44.66
CA GLU A 222 3.81 24.09 -45.20
C GLU A 222 3.06 22.75 -45.05
N CYS A 223 1.77 22.77 -44.72
CA CYS A 223 0.99 21.53 -44.65
C CYS A 223 0.46 21.12 -46.02
N HIS A 224 1.01 20.05 -46.58
CA HIS A 224 0.58 19.47 -47.86
C HIS A 224 -0.57 18.47 -47.74
N PHE A 225 -0.99 18.13 -46.51
CA PHE A 225 -2.01 17.10 -46.27
C PHE A 225 -3.44 17.64 -46.31
N GLY A 226 -3.64 18.97 -46.31
CA GLY A 226 -4.98 19.59 -46.41
C GLY A 226 -5.99 18.99 -45.43
N ASN A 227 -7.18 18.63 -45.93
CA ASN A 227 -8.24 17.99 -45.14
C ASN A 227 -7.94 16.55 -44.72
N LYS A 228 -6.85 15.96 -45.23
CA LYS A 228 -6.35 14.63 -44.82
C LYS A 228 -5.28 14.73 -43.74
N CYS A 229 -4.97 15.94 -43.26
CA CYS A 229 -4.02 16.11 -42.16
C CYS A 229 -4.58 15.48 -40.88
N ARG A 230 -3.74 14.70 -40.20
CA ARG A 230 -4.11 14.08 -38.92
C ARG A 230 -4.18 15.07 -37.75
N ARG A 231 -3.76 16.32 -37.95
CA ARG A 231 -3.70 17.37 -36.92
C ARG A 231 -4.65 18.51 -37.27
N ILE A 232 -5.15 19.23 -36.27
CA ILE A 232 -6.17 20.25 -36.46
C ILE A 232 -5.59 21.51 -37.12
N HIS A 233 -6.23 21.98 -38.20
CA HIS A 233 -5.87 23.20 -38.92
C HIS A 233 -6.54 24.44 -38.31
N VAL A 234 -5.99 24.90 -37.20
CA VAL A 234 -6.39 26.16 -36.53
C VAL A 234 -5.15 26.96 -36.16
N CYS A 235 -5.31 28.27 -35.94
CA CYS A 235 -4.23 29.12 -35.46
C CYS A 235 -3.72 28.63 -34.09
N VAL A 236 -2.41 28.44 -33.93
CA VAL A 236 -1.83 27.95 -32.66
C VAL A 236 -2.00 28.94 -31.50
N ILE A 237 -2.14 30.25 -31.79
CA ILE A 237 -2.27 31.30 -30.78
C ILE A 237 -3.72 31.50 -30.34
N CYS A 238 -4.66 31.53 -31.29
CA CYS A 238 -6.06 31.90 -31.00
C CYS A 238 -7.08 30.79 -31.28
N ARG A 239 -6.65 29.65 -31.84
CA ARG A 239 -7.48 28.52 -32.29
C ARG A 239 -8.56 28.85 -33.33
N ASP A 240 -8.48 30.00 -33.99
CA ASP A 240 -9.37 30.34 -35.11
C ASP A 240 -8.96 29.54 -36.38
N PRO A 241 -9.91 28.86 -37.06
CA PRO A 241 -9.64 28.09 -38.28
C PRO A 241 -9.41 28.94 -39.54
N LYS A 242 -9.71 30.24 -39.52
CA LYS A 242 -9.68 31.10 -40.72
C LYS A 242 -8.28 31.57 -41.11
N HIS A 243 -7.29 31.42 -40.23
CA HIS A 243 -5.94 31.93 -40.48
C HIS A 243 -4.85 31.08 -39.83
N VAL A 244 -3.65 31.22 -40.39
CA VAL A 244 -2.39 30.65 -39.88
C VAL A 244 -1.67 31.64 -38.96
N ILE A 245 -0.68 31.19 -38.18
CA ILE A 245 0.01 32.02 -37.19
C ILE A 245 0.51 33.35 -37.78
N THR A 246 1.10 33.34 -38.97
CA THR A 246 1.67 34.55 -39.62
C THR A 246 0.64 35.62 -39.97
N ARG A 247 -0.65 35.26 -39.99
CA ARG A 247 -1.79 36.15 -40.25
C ARG A 247 -2.67 36.36 -39.01
N CYS A 248 -2.19 35.98 -37.83
CA CYS A 248 -2.95 36.10 -36.60
C CYS A 248 -3.04 37.56 -36.13
N PRO A 249 -4.27 38.11 -35.95
CA PRO A 249 -4.45 39.48 -35.43
C PRO A 249 -3.83 39.68 -34.05
N ARG A 250 -3.77 38.60 -33.23
CA ARG A 250 -3.20 38.65 -31.88
C ARG A 250 -1.67 38.79 -31.85
N ILE A 251 -0.96 38.58 -32.96
CA ILE A 251 0.50 38.83 -33.05
C ILE A 251 0.79 40.30 -33.39
N ARG A 252 -0.11 40.96 -34.12
CA ARG A 252 0.10 42.36 -34.55
C ARG A 252 -0.17 43.36 -33.44
N ASN A 253 -1.04 43.02 -32.48
CA ASN A 253 -1.37 43.92 -31.36
C ASN A 253 -0.26 44.02 -30.30
N ASP A 254 0.74 43.13 -30.28
CA ASP A 254 1.87 43.23 -29.34
C ASP A 254 3.00 44.17 -29.81
N LYS A 255 2.89 44.75 -31.02
CA LYS A 255 3.90 45.68 -31.56
C LYS A 255 3.50 47.17 -31.52
N GLN A 256 2.42 47.53 -30.83
CA GLN A 256 2.00 48.93 -30.65
C GLN A 256 1.96 49.40 -29.18
N SER A 257 2.57 48.64 -28.26
CA SER A 257 2.75 49.04 -26.86
C SER A 257 4.24 49.15 -26.52
N THR A 258 4.93 50.05 -27.20
CA THR A 258 6.20 50.66 -26.77
C THR A 258 6.20 52.12 -27.21
#